data_AF-A0A352GN42-F1
#
_entry.id   AF-A0A352GN42-F1
#
_cell.length_a   1.000
_cell.length_b   1.000
_cell.length_c   1.000
_cell.angle_alpha   90.00
_cell.angle_beta   90.00
_cell.angle_gamma   90.00
#
_symmetry.space_group_name_H-M   'P 1'
#
loop_
_entity.id
_entity.type
_entity.pdbx_description
1 polymer ?
#
loop_
_entity_poly.entity_id
_entity_poly.type
_entity_poly.pdbx_seq_one_letter_code
_entity_poly.pdbx_strand_id
1 'polypeptide(L)'
;MNELEVLSQEIETSPEFKMTAGSVSRAELLHRFNLHRAMVNLLHFVTVHMMRADAQDYDMESERWILGALDQASEEIRNGLALPLPVEAQHLAEQSLKLSNQILADIHTVAA
;
A
#
# COMPACT_ATOMS: atom_id res chain seq x y z
N MET A 1 12.54 1.14 -14.50
CA MET A 1 11.57 1.72 -13.54
C MET A 1 11.41 0.71 -12.43
N ASN A 2 11.52 1.14 -11.17
CA ASN A 2 11.31 0.26 -10.02
C ASN A 2 9.84 -0.19 -10.02
N GLU A 3 9.54 -1.47 -9.76
CA GLU A 3 8.17 -1.99 -9.71
C GLU A 3 7.27 -1.20 -8.74
N LEU A 4 7.87 -0.69 -7.65
CA LEU A 4 7.18 0.14 -6.68
C LEU A 4 6.77 1.51 -7.24
N GLU A 5 7.61 2.13 -8.08
CA GLU A 5 7.29 3.39 -8.76
C GLU A 5 6.18 3.19 -9.79
N VAL A 6 6.23 2.09 -10.55
CA VAL A 6 5.21 1.74 -11.55
C VAL A 6 3.86 1.57 -10.87
N LEU A 7 3.80 0.74 -9.81
CA LEU A 7 2.55 0.49 -9.10
C LEU A 7 2.01 1.76 -8.42
N SER A 8 2.88 2.61 -7.87
CA SER A 8 2.47 3.91 -7.32
C SER A 8 1.79 4.77 -8.39
N GLN A 9 2.39 4.86 -9.59
CA GLN A 9 1.84 5.64 -10.70
C GLN A 9 0.52 5.05 -11.24
N GLU A 10 0.39 3.72 -11.29
CA GLU A 10 -0.84 3.05 -11.68
C GLU A 10 -1.99 3.34 -10.70
N ILE A 11 -1.72 3.30 -9.39
CA ILE A 11 -2.70 3.65 -8.35
C ILE A 11 -3.13 5.12 -8.48
N GLU A 12 -2.18 6.04 -8.63
CA GLU A 12 -2.46 7.49 -8.73
C GLU A 12 -3.29 7.84 -9.96
N THR A 13 -3.05 7.15 -11.08
CA THR A 13 -3.71 7.46 -12.35
C THR A 13 -5.01 6.67 -12.55
N SER A 14 -5.24 5.63 -11.76
CA SER A 14 -6.39 4.72 -11.89
C SER A 14 -7.72 5.47 -11.78
N PRO A 15 -8.65 5.25 -12.74
CA PRO A 15 -9.96 5.89 -12.73
C PRO A 15 -10.83 5.41 -11.56
N GLU A 16 -10.58 4.22 -11.00
CA GLU A 16 -11.42 3.63 -9.95
C GLU A 16 -11.37 4.41 -8.63
N PHE A 17 -10.28 5.15 -8.41
CA PHE A 17 -10.08 5.99 -7.24
C PHE A 17 -10.39 7.47 -7.50
N LYS A 18 -10.73 7.83 -8.74
CA LYS A 18 -11.21 9.18 -9.06
C LYS A 18 -12.63 9.35 -8.54
N MET A 19 -12.79 10.21 -7.53
CA MET A 19 -14.10 10.52 -6.96
C MET A 19 -14.90 11.43 -7.89
N THR A 20 -15.65 10.83 -8.81
CA THR A 20 -16.61 11.53 -9.64
C THR A 20 -17.97 11.54 -8.95
N ALA A 21 -18.51 12.73 -8.70
CA ALA A 21 -19.84 12.88 -8.10
C ALA A 21 -20.91 12.45 -9.11
N GLY A 22 -21.80 11.54 -8.71
CA GLY A 22 -23.04 11.22 -9.44
C GLY A 22 -23.19 9.82 -10.01
N SER A 23 -22.15 8.97 -9.98
CA SER A 23 -22.18 7.60 -10.54
C SER A 23 -22.22 6.48 -9.49
N VAL A 24 -21.80 6.75 -8.26
CA VAL A 24 -21.61 5.76 -7.19
C VAL A 24 -22.19 6.23 -5.86
N SER A 25 -22.59 5.27 -5.03
CA SER A 25 -23.12 5.56 -3.70
C SER A 25 -22.04 6.16 -2.78
N ARG A 26 -22.44 6.93 -1.76
CA ARG A 26 -21.51 7.47 -0.75
C ARG A 26 -20.69 6.37 -0.06
N ALA A 27 -21.33 5.23 0.23
CA ALA A 27 -20.67 4.11 0.89
C ALA A 27 -19.55 3.54 0.00
N GLU A 28 -19.83 3.39 -1.29
CA GLU A 28 -18.86 2.91 -2.27
C GLU A 28 -17.70 3.90 -2.50
N LEU A 29 -18.00 5.20 -2.57
CA LEU A 29 -16.97 6.23 -2.65
C LEU A 29 -16.03 6.20 -1.42
N LEU A 30 -16.59 6.12 -0.22
CA LEU A 30 -15.79 6.02 1.01
C LEU A 30 -14.96 4.74 1.04
N HIS A 31 -15.52 3.64 0.55
CA HIS A 31 -14.80 2.38 0.48
C HIS A 31 -13.60 2.46 -0.47
N ARG A 32 -13.81 2.92 -1.71
CA ARG A 32 -12.73 3.13 -2.70
C ARG A 32 -11.68 4.11 -2.19
N PHE A 33 -12.09 5.20 -1.52
CA PHE A 33 -11.18 6.15 -0.90
C PHE A 33 -10.30 5.50 0.18
N ASN A 34 -10.91 4.73 1.07
CA ASN A 34 -10.17 4.08 2.15
C ASN A 34 -9.19 3.04 1.61
N LEU A 35 -9.58 2.27 0.58
CA LEU A 35 -8.70 1.33 -0.10
C LEU A 35 -7.52 2.05 -0.76
N HIS A 36 -7.78 3.12 -1.52
CA HIS A 36 -6.74 3.95 -2.12
C HIS A 36 -5.75 4.48 -1.08
N ARG A 37 -6.26 5.07 0.01
CA ARG A 37 -5.43 5.57 1.13
C ARG A 37 -4.54 4.47 1.70
N ALA A 38 -5.10 3.28 1.92
CA ALA A 38 -4.36 2.15 2.49
C ALA A 38 -3.24 1.69 1.56
N MET A 39 -3.49 1.59 0.24
CA MET A 39 -2.44 1.24 -0.74
C MET A 39 -1.33 2.29 -0.81
N VAL A 40 -1.69 3.58 -0.87
CA VAL A 40 -0.70 4.67 -0.89
C VAL A 40 0.15 4.65 0.38
N ASN A 41 -0.47 4.45 1.55
CA ASN A 41 0.24 4.34 2.82
C ASN A 41 1.19 3.15 2.82
N LEU A 42 0.76 1.99 2.32
CA LEU A 42 1.59 0.79 2.24
C LEU A 42 2.84 1.06 1.41
N LEU A 43 2.69 1.57 0.19
CA LEU A 43 3.83 1.86 -0.70
C LEU A 43 4.75 2.95 -0.14
N HIS A 44 4.17 3.96 0.53
CA HIS A 44 4.93 4.99 1.23
C HIS A 44 5.82 4.39 2.32
N PHE A 45 5.25 3.60 3.24
CA PHE A 45 6.01 3.03 4.34
C PHE A 45 7.02 1.98 3.88
N VAL A 46 6.74 1.22 2.81
CA VAL A 46 7.73 0.32 2.20
C VAL A 46 8.92 1.12 1.70
N THR A 47 8.66 2.22 0.99
CA THR A 47 9.73 3.11 0.48
C THR A 47 10.57 3.68 1.62
N VAL A 48 9.93 4.18 2.68
CA VAL A 48 10.64 4.69 3.86
C VAL A 48 11.48 3.59 4.50
N HIS A 49 10.94 2.38 4.64
CA HIS A 49 11.68 1.25 5.19
C HIS A 49 12.91 0.90 4.34
N MET A 50 12.76 0.80 3.02
CA MET A 50 13.88 0.57 2.08
C MET A 50 14.98 1.63 2.22
N MET A 51 14.60 2.90 2.35
CA MET A 51 15.57 3.99 2.49
C MET A 51 16.28 4.01 3.86
N ARG A 52 15.65 3.45 4.89
CA ARG A 52 16.15 3.48 6.27
C ARG A 52 16.86 2.20 6.68
N ALA A 53 16.61 1.06 6.02
CA ALA A 53 17.14 -0.24 6.40
C ALA A 53 18.66 -0.27 6.59
N ASP A 54 19.41 0.47 5.77
CA ASP A 54 20.88 0.55 5.84
C ASP A 54 21.40 1.81 6.57
N ALA A 55 20.51 2.65 7.11
CA ALA A 55 20.90 3.90 7.74
C ALA A 55 21.45 3.64 9.15
N GLN A 56 22.62 4.21 9.46
CA GLN A 56 23.31 4.02 10.75
C GLN A 56 22.51 4.53 11.96
N ASP A 57 21.57 5.46 11.74
CA ASP A 57 20.69 6.04 12.75
C ASP A 57 19.30 5.37 12.78
N TYR A 58 19.11 4.28 12.06
CA TYR A 58 17.84 3.56 12.07
C TYR A 58 17.73 2.67 13.31
N ASP A 59 17.07 3.21 14.34
CA ASP A 59 16.84 2.51 15.60
C ASP A 59 15.65 1.55 15.56
N MET A 60 15.64 0.61 16.51
CA MET A 60 14.59 -0.41 16.64
C MET A 60 13.20 0.18 16.92
N GLU A 61 13.10 1.39 17.48
CA GLU A 61 11.81 2.01 17.78
C GLU A 61 11.16 2.55 16.50
N SER A 62 11.95 3.26 15.70
CA SER A 62 11.59 3.72 14.35
C SER A 62 11.22 2.56 13.46
N GLU A 63 11.99 1.47 13.52
CA GLU A 63 11.70 0.26 12.77
C GLU A 63 10.37 -0.37 13.17
N ARG A 64 10.14 -0.56 14.46
CA ARG A 64 8.87 -1.10 14.97
C ARG A 64 7.69 -0.22 14.56
N TRP A 65 7.86 1.11 14.57
CA TRP A 65 6.82 2.03 14.16
C TRP A 65 6.49 1.89 12.66
N ILE A 66 7.50 1.80 11.79
CA ILE A 66 7.31 1.59 10.35
C ILE A 66 6.65 0.24 10.08
N LEU A 67 7.14 -0.84 10.68
CA LEU A 67 6.55 -2.18 10.53
C LEU A 67 5.09 -2.22 11.02
N GLY A 68 4.78 -1.57 12.14
CA GLY A 68 3.40 -1.44 12.61
C GLY A 68 2.49 -0.67 11.64
N ALA A 69 3.01 0.37 10.99
CA ALA A 69 2.28 1.12 9.98
C ALA A 69 2.04 0.29 8.70
N LEU A 70 3.02 -0.53 8.30
CA LEU A 70 2.91 -1.48 7.18
C LEU A 70 1.86 -2.57 7.45
N ASP A 71 1.86 -3.14 8.66
CA ASP A 71 0.88 -4.14 9.08
C ASP A 71 -0.54 -3.56 9.06
N GLN A 72 -0.71 -2.36 9.61
CA GLN A 72 -1.99 -1.66 9.63
C GLN A 72 -2.49 -1.36 8.20
N ALA A 73 -1.64 -0.81 7.33
CA ALA A 73 -2.00 -0.54 5.94
C ALA A 73 -2.37 -1.83 5.18
N SER A 74 -1.59 -2.89 5.39
CA SER A 74 -1.87 -4.21 4.79
C SER A 74 -3.21 -4.77 5.25
N GLU A 75 -3.54 -4.62 6.53
CA GLU A 75 -4.81 -5.06 7.10
C GLU A 75 -5.98 -4.24 6.57
N GLU A 76 -5.82 -2.92 6.41
CA GLU A 76 -6.83 -2.07 5.79
C GLU A 76 -7.12 -2.47 4.34
N ILE A 77 -6.10 -2.86 3.57
CA ILE A 77 -6.27 -3.38 2.21
C ILE A 77 -7.00 -4.72 2.22
N ARG A 78 -6.63 -5.66 3.10
CA ARG A 78 -7.32 -6.96 3.23
C ARG A 78 -8.80 -6.79 3.56
N ASN A 79 -9.11 -5.89 4.50
CA ASN A 79 -10.49 -5.54 4.83
C ASN A 79 -11.21 -4.86 3.65
N GLY A 80 -10.49 -4.06 2.86
CA GLY A 80 -10.98 -3.48 1.62
C GLY A 80 -11.36 -4.55 0.58
N LEU A 81 -10.50 -5.55 0.38
CA LEU A 81 -10.69 -6.66 -0.55
C LEU A 81 -11.85 -7.59 -0.17
N ALA A 82 -12.33 -7.55 1.08
CA ALA A 82 -13.49 -8.33 1.53
C ALA A 82 -14.83 -7.84 0.96
N LEU A 83 -14.85 -6.66 0.32
CA LEU A 83 -16.05 -6.06 -0.27
C LEU A 83 -15.96 -6.07 -1.81
N PRO A 84 -17.11 -6.06 -2.52
CA PRO A 84 -17.10 -6.02 -3.98
C PRO A 84 -16.37 -4.78 -4.52
N LEU A 85 -15.43 -5.02 -5.43
CA LEU A 85 -14.61 -3.99 -6.05
C LEU A 85 -14.65 -4.14 -7.59
N PRO A 86 -14.44 -3.05 -8.32
CA PRO A 86 -14.02 -3.12 -9.71
C PRO A 86 -12.76 -3.97 -9.86
N VAL A 87 -12.68 -4.76 -10.93
CA VAL A 87 -11.57 -5.71 -11.18
C VAL A 87 -10.22 -5.03 -11.08
N GLU A 88 -10.09 -3.82 -11.64
CA GLU A 88 -8.83 -3.07 -11.62
C GLU A 88 -8.44 -2.62 -10.20
N ALA A 89 -9.38 -2.14 -9.41
CA ALA A 89 -9.12 -1.73 -8.03
C ALA A 89 -8.71 -2.93 -7.15
N GLN A 90 -9.34 -4.08 -7.37
CA GLN A 90 -8.96 -5.33 -6.72
C GLN A 90 -7.54 -5.74 -7.12
N HIS A 91 -7.23 -5.69 -8.43
CA HIS A 91 -5.92 -6.08 -8.94
C HIS A 91 -4.78 -5.23 -8.36
N LEU A 92 -4.93 -3.91 -8.35
CA LEU A 92 -3.94 -2.98 -7.78
C LEU A 92 -3.73 -3.22 -6.27
N ALA A 93 -4.81 -3.52 -5.53
CA ALA A 93 -4.74 -3.83 -4.11
C ALA A 93 -3.99 -5.15 -3.83
N GLU A 94 -4.27 -6.20 -4.60
CA GLU A 94 -3.56 -7.48 -4.50
C GLU A 94 -2.09 -7.35 -4.87
N GLN A 95 -1.78 -6.60 -5.94
CA GLN A 95 -0.41 -6.32 -6.34
C GLN A 95 0.36 -5.53 -5.26
N SER A 96 -0.28 -4.54 -4.63
CA SER A 96 0.32 -3.75 -3.54
C SER A 96 0.72 -4.63 -2.35
N LEU A 97 -0.14 -5.55 -1.95
CA LEU A 97 0.17 -6.52 -0.88
C LEU A 97 1.28 -7.49 -1.31
N LYS A 98 1.24 -7.98 -2.54
CA LYS A 98 2.26 -8.93 -3.02
C LYS A 98 3.65 -8.29 -3.09
N LEU A 99 3.74 -7.10 -3.69
CA LEU A 99 5.00 -6.40 -3.88
C LEU A 99 5.62 -5.96 -2.54
N SER A 100 4.80 -5.41 -1.64
CA SER A 100 5.27 -5.02 -0.30
C SER A 100 5.82 -6.21 0.48
N ASN A 101 5.11 -7.33 0.53
CA ASN A 101 5.57 -8.54 1.22
C ASN A 101 6.89 -9.08 0.64
N GLN A 102 7.07 -9.02 -0.69
CA GLN A 102 8.32 -9.41 -1.34
C GLN A 102 9.47 -8.51 -0.91
N ILE A 103 9.28 -7.18 -0.96
CA ILE A 103 10.31 -6.21 -0.59
C ILE A 103 10.70 -6.36 0.89
N LEU A 104 9.74 -6.53 1.79
CA LEU A 104 10.01 -6.71 3.22
C LEU A 104 10.78 -8.01 3.49
N ALA A 105 10.46 -9.09 2.78
CA ALA A 105 11.22 -10.34 2.87
C ALA A 105 12.67 -10.15 2.41
N ASP A 106 12.89 -9.39 1.34
CA ASP A 106 14.22 -9.12 0.81
C ASP A 106 15.06 -8.27 1.78
N ILE A 107 14.48 -7.23 2.39
CA ILE A 107 15.15 -6.40 3.40
C ILE A 107 15.58 -7.23 4.61
N HIS A 108 14.67 -8.03 5.18
CA HIS A 108 14.98 -8.83 6.36
C HIS A 108 15.97 -9.98 6.07
N THR A 109 16.04 -10.46 4.82
CA THR A 109 17.02 -11.48 4.43
C THR A 109 18.43 -10.89 4.32
N VAL A 110 18.57 -9.63 3.92
CA VAL A 110 19.86 -8.93 3.81
C VAL A 110 20.40 -8.52 5.19
N ALA A 111 19.54 -8.28 6.16
CA ALA A 111 19.91 -7.86 7.52
C ALA A 111 20.33 -9.01 8.48
N ALA A 112 20.20 -10.29 8.07
CA ALA A 112 20.46 -11.49 8.89
C ALA A 112 21.83 -12.13 8.61
#